data_AF-A0A9E3ELW6-F1
#
_entry.id   AF-A0A9E3ELW6-F1
#
_cell.length_a   1.000
_cell.length_b   1.000
_cell.length_c   1.000
_cell.angle_alpha   90.00
_cell.angle_beta   90.00
_cell.angle_gamma   90.00
#
_symmetry.space_group_name_H-M   'P 1'
#
loop_
_entity.id
_entity.type
_entity.pdbx_description
1 polymer ?
#
loop_
_entity_poly.entity_id
_entity_poly.type
_entity_poly.pdbx_seq_one_letter_code
_entity_poly.pdbx_strand_id
1 'polypeptide(L)'
;MTFGLRLSLRAALLVAACGLVVGCQGIRNAAGLNKEAPDEFAVVTKQPLVMPPDYNLRPPREGAPPTNQADPASNAQSALFDTDPSAAAKNVKGDFSQAEKLLLAQTGAVNTDPSIRQEVASDGRAMEAADDSFTEKLLFWKSKKIPGTPVDAEAEDKRLSAERAAGDIDAPHDSATIQRSDDDNAKSEHHGWLDGIF
;
A
#
# COMPACT_ATOMS: atom_id res chain seq x y z
N MET A 1 8.76 -24.50 -52.14
CA MET A 1 8.77 -23.68 -50.90
C MET A 1 8.39 -24.45 -49.62
N THR A 2 8.46 -25.79 -49.59
CA THR A 2 8.08 -26.59 -48.40
C THR A 2 9.28 -27.03 -47.55
N PHE A 3 10.51 -26.92 -48.07
CA PHE A 3 11.72 -27.36 -47.37
C PHE A 3 12.14 -26.41 -46.24
N GLY A 4 12.03 -25.10 -46.45
CA GLY A 4 12.31 -24.09 -45.42
C GLY A 4 11.32 -24.17 -44.25
N LEU A 5 10.04 -24.34 -44.53
CA LEU A 5 9.00 -24.45 -43.48
C LEU A 5 9.20 -25.70 -42.59
N ARG A 6 9.63 -26.82 -43.18
CA ARG A 6 9.93 -28.06 -42.43
C ARG A 6 11.20 -27.94 -41.59
N LEU A 7 12.19 -27.17 -42.04
CA LEU A 7 13.42 -26.91 -41.28
C LEU A 7 13.17 -25.97 -40.09
N SER A 8 12.39 -24.90 -40.30
CA SER A 8 11.99 -23.98 -39.23
C SER A 8 11.12 -24.65 -38.17
N LEU A 9 10.21 -25.55 -38.57
CA LEU A 9 9.37 -26.30 -37.64
C LEU A 9 10.20 -27.28 -36.77
N ARG A 10 11.22 -27.92 -37.35
CA ARG A 10 12.16 -28.78 -36.61
C ARG A 10 13.02 -27.99 -35.65
N ALA A 11 13.52 -26.83 -36.06
CA ALA A 11 14.29 -25.94 -35.18
C ALA A 11 13.43 -25.42 -34.01
N ALA A 12 12.19 -25.02 -34.27
CA ALA A 12 11.26 -24.58 -33.24
C ALA A 12 10.92 -25.71 -32.24
N LEU A 13 10.72 -26.94 -32.71
CA LEU A 13 10.51 -28.12 -31.86
C LEU A 13 11.73 -28.39 -30.96
N LEU A 14 12.95 -28.22 -31.50
CA LEU A 14 14.19 -28.44 -30.76
C LEU A 14 14.38 -27.38 -29.67
N VAL A 15 14.09 -26.11 -29.96
CA VAL A 15 14.12 -25.02 -28.98
C VAL A 15 13.06 -25.21 -27.89
N ALA A 16 11.85 -25.62 -28.26
CA ALA A 16 10.78 -25.92 -27.31
C ALA A 16 11.15 -27.11 -26.39
N ALA A 17 11.76 -28.16 -26.95
CA ALA A 17 12.24 -29.29 -26.18
C ALA A 17 13.34 -28.90 -25.17
N CYS A 18 14.27 -28.02 -25.56
CA CYS A 18 15.27 -27.49 -24.63
C CYS A 18 14.65 -26.65 -23.49
N GLY A 19 13.62 -25.86 -23.78
CA GLY A 19 12.91 -25.07 -22.76
C GLY A 19 12.22 -25.93 -21.70
N LEU A 20 11.63 -27.06 -22.09
CA LEU A 20 10.98 -28.00 -21.17
C LEU A 20 11.95 -28.69 -20.20
N VAL A 21 13.20 -28.92 -20.63
CA VAL A 21 14.22 -29.54 -19.77
C VAL A 21 14.70 -28.58 -18.67
N VAL A 22 14.80 -27.28 -18.95
CA VAL A 22 15.19 -26.25 -17.96
C VAL A 22 14.08 -26.06 -16.91
N GLY A 23 12.81 -26.11 -17.32
CA GLY A 23 11.67 -26.00 -16.40
C GLY A 23 11.52 -27.20 -15.44
N CYS A 24 12.03 -28.37 -15.80
CA CYS A 24 11.87 -29.58 -15.01
C CYS A 24 12.63 -29.52 -13.67
N GLN A 25 13.75 -28.79 -13.61
CA GLN A 25 14.50 -28.62 -12.37
C GLN A 25 13.81 -27.65 -11.39
N GLY A 26 13.21 -26.57 -11.91
CA GLY A 26 12.43 -25.63 -11.09
C GLY A 26 11.17 -26.26 -10.49
N ILE A 27 10.45 -27.08 -11.28
CA ILE A 27 9.29 -27.85 -10.79
C ILE A 27 9.71 -28.88 -9.73
N ARG A 28 10.87 -29.52 -9.89
CA ARG A 28 11.39 -30.51 -8.92
C ARG A 28 11.73 -29.87 -7.58
N ASN A 29 12.23 -28.62 -7.59
CA ASN A 29 12.46 -27.84 -6.38
C ASN A 29 11.15 -27.35 -5.75
N ALA A 30 10.22 -26.79 -6.54
CA ALA A 30 8.93 -26.31 -6.05
C ALA A 30 8.03 -27.45 -5.52
N ALA A 31 8.15 -28.64 -6.09
CA ALA A 31 7.46 -29.84 -5.63
C ALA A 31 8.16 -30.55 -4.44
N GLY A 32 9.27 -30.00 -3.93
CA GLY A 32 9.97 -30.55 -2.76
C GLY A 32 10.63 -31.91 -2.99
N LEU A 33 10.87 -32.30 -4.25
CA LEU A 33 11.59 -33.54 -4.57
C LEU A 33 13.11 -33.40 -4.38
N ASN A 34 13.61 -32.17 -4.18
CA ASN A 34 14.99 -31.93 -3.80
C ASN A 34 15.13 -32.02 -2.27
N LYS A 35 16.14 -32.74 -1.82
CA LYS A 35 16.37 -33.00 -0.40
C LYS A 35 17.21 -31.86 0.19
N GLU A 36 16.55 -30.82 0.66
CA GLU A 36 17.16 -29.78 1.49
C GLU A 36 17.46 -30.41 2.87
N ALA A 37 18.73 -30.56 3.23
CA ALA A 37 19.10 -30.97 4.57
C ALA A 37 18.90 -29.79 5.54
N PRO A 38 18.41 -30.01 6.77
CA PRO A 38 18.33 -28.94 7.76
C PRO A 38 19.70 -28.33 8.03
N ASP A 39 19.78 -27.00 8.04
CA ASP A 39 21.01 -26.24 8.28
C ASP A 39 21.52 -26.48 9.71
N GLU A 40 22.69 -27.13 9.82
CA GLU A 40 23.33 -27.42 11.11
C GLU A 40 23.85 -26.17 11.84
N PHE A 41 23.95 -25.03 11.16
CA PHE A 41 24.40 -23.76 11.75
C PHE A 41 23.24 -22.80 12.09
N ALA A 42 22.00 -23.20 11.82
CA ALA A 42 20.83 -22.40 12.16
C ALA A 42 20.65 -22.30 13.68
N VAL A 43 20.90 -21.11 14.23
CA VAL A 43 20.68 -20.83 15.65
C VAL A 43 19.22 -20.41 15.86
N VAL A 44 18.42 -21.30 16.47
CA VAL A 44 17.06 -20.97 16.89
C VAL A 44 17.10 -20.22 18.23
N THR A 45 16.51 -19.02 18.26
CA THR A 45 16.36 -18.25 19.49
C THR A 45 15.32 -18.91 20.40
N LYS A 46 15.73 -19.26 21.61
CA LYS A 46 14.82 -19.78 22.65
C LYS A 46 14.25 -18.64 23.47
N GLN A 47 13.03 -18.79 23.96
CA GLN A 47 12.46 -17.82 24.90
C GLN A 47 13.33 -17.71 26.16
N PRO A 48 13.51 -16.50 26.71
CA PRO A 48 14.28 -16.29 27.94
C PRO A 48 13.65 -17.06 29.11
N LEU A 49 14.48 -17.59 30.01
CA LEU A 49 13.99 -18.28 31.20
C LEU A 49 13.42 -17.28 32.20
N VAL A 50 12.13 -17.42 32.51
CA VAL A 50 11.45 -16.69 33.59
C VAL A 50 11.20 -17.63 34.77
N MET A 51 11.44 -17.11 35.97
CA MET A 51 11.19 -17.84 37.20
C MET A 51 9.69 -17.82 37.48
N PRO A 52 9.01 -18.98 37.54
CA PRO A 52 7.58 -19.01 37.79
C PRO A 52 7.29 -18.52 39.22
N PRO A 53 6.18 -17.79 39.43
CA PRO A 53 5.79 -17.28 40.75
C PRO A 53 5.48 -18.41 41.76
N ASP A 54 5.06 -19.58 41.27
CA ASP A 54 4.79 -20.76 42.07
C ASP A 54 5.60 -21.97 41.56
N TYR A 55 6.31 -22.65 42.47
CA TYR A 55 7.12 -23.85 42.18
C TYR A 55 6.30 -25.16 42.21
N ASN A 56 4.98 -25.07 42.29
CA ASN A 56 4.09 -26.22 42.46
C ASN A 56 3.75 -26.93 41.13
N LEU A 57 4.64 -26.85 40.14
CA LEU A 57 4.43 -27.44 38.83
C LEU A 57 4.66 -28.94 38.89
N ARG A 58 3.71 -29.69 38.32
CA ARG A 58 3.86 -31.12 38.10
C ARG A 58 5.04 -31.33 37.13
N PRO A 59 5.93 -32.30 37.40
CA PRO A 59 7.02 -32.61 36.47
C PRO A 59 6.47 -32.84 35.05
N PRO A 60 7.12 -32.29 34.02
CA PRO A 60 6.69 -32.51 32.65
C PRO A 60 6.75 -34.01 32.36
N ARG A 61 5.72 -34.52 31.67
CA ARG A 61 5.67 -35.93 31.28
C ARG A 61 6.80 -36.22 30.30
N GLU A 62 7.50 -37.32 30.52
CA GLU A 62 8.56 -37.79 29.63
C GLU A 62 8.04 -37.87 28.18
N GLY A 63 8.75 -37.22 27.25
CA GLY A 63 8.39 -37.17 25.83
C GLY A 63 7.24 -36.22 25.45
N ALA A 64 6.68 -35.45 26.37
CA ALA A 64 5.71 -34.40 26.03
C ALA A 64 6.42 -33.18 25.41
N PRO A 65 5.81 -32.51 24.42
CA PRO A 65 6.33 -31.25 23.91
C PRO A 65 6.48 -30.21 25.03
N PRO A 66 7.53 -29.38 25.01
CA PRO A 66 7.71 -28.30 25.97
C PRO A 66 6.51 -27.34 25.93
N THR A 67 5.91 -27.02 27.08
CA THR A 67 4.75 -26.12 27.18
C THR A 67 5.12 -24.65 26.95
N ASN A 68 6.39 -24.31 27.17
CA ASN A 68 6.89 -22.93 27.13
C ASN A 68 7.64 -22.61 25.83
N GLN A 69 7.62 -23.51 24.84
CA GLN A 69 8.31 -23.31 23.57
C GLN A 69 7.31 -23.57 22.44
N ALA A 70 6.75 -22.49 21.90
CA ALA A 70 5.98 -22.55 20.67
C ALA A 70 6.91 -22.84 19.49
N ASP A 71 6.43 -23.64 18.54
CA ASP A 71 7.15 -23.97 17.31
C ASP A 71 7.51 -22.67 16.55
N PRO A 72 8.78 -22.44 16.17
CA PRO A 72 9.18 -21.27 15.39
C PRO A 72 8.38 -21.10 14.10
N ALA A 73 7.97 -22.19 13.44
CA ALA A 73 7.14 -22.12 12.25
C ALA A 73 5.73 -21.57 12.57
N SER A 74 5.13 -22.02 13.68
CA SER A 74 3.86 -21.49 14.18
C SER A 74 3.98 -20.02 14.58
N ASN A 75 5.07 -19.61 15.21
CA ASN A 75 5.29 -18.21 15.59
C ASN A 75 5.47 -17.30 14.37
N ALA A 76 6.23 -17.74 13.36
CA ALA A 76 6.38 -17.03 12.10
C ALA A 76 5.05 -16.96 11.35
N GLN A 77 4.29 -18.06 11.32
CA GLN A 77 2.96 -18.08 10.73
C GLN A 77 2.02 -17.10 11.45
N SER A 78 2.01 -17.08 12.78
CA SER A 78 1.26 -16.06 13.53
C SER A 78 1.74 -14.66 13.19
N ALA A 79 3.05 -14.37 13.19
CA ALA A 79 3.54 -13.03 12.84
C ALA A 79 3.18 -12.58 11.41
N LEU A 80 3.10 -13.52 10.46
CA LEU A 80 2.76 -13.25 9.06
C LEU A 80 1.26 -13.20 8.79
N PHE A 81 0.46 -13.97 9.54
CA PHE A 81 -0.97 -14.20 9.30
C PHE A 81 -1.86 -13.81 10.49
N ASP A 82 -1.37 -13.07 11.50
CA ASP A 82 -2.17 -12.46 12.59
C ASP A 82 -3.23 -11.48 12.04
N THR A 83 -3.20 -11.21 10.74
CA THR A 83 -4.24 -10.53 9.99
C THR A 83 -5.35 -11.49 9.56
N ASP A 84 -5.85 -12.38 10.42
CA ASP A 84 -7.18 -12.95 10.15
C ASP A 84 -8.16 -11.77 10.22
N PRO A 85 -8.83 -11.38 9.12
CA PRO A 85 -9.72 -10.23 9.11
C PRO A 85 -10.86 -10.40 10.12
N SER A 86 -11.24 -11.63 10.49
CA SER A 86 -12.24 -11.89 11.53
C SER A 86 -11.71 -11.64 12.94
N ALA A 87 -10.43 -11.94 13.21
CA ALA A 87 -9.77 -11.61 14.47
C ALA A 87 -9.46 -10.10 14.56
N ALA A 88 -9.02 -9.51 13.45
CA ALA A 88 -8.73 -8.08 13.35
C ALA A 88 -10.00 -7.22 13.48
N ALA A 89 -11.13 -7.66 12.91
CA ALA A 89 -12.44 -7.00 13.06
C ALA A 89 -12.88 -6.86 14.53
N LYS A 90 -12.43 -7.74 15.44
CA LYS A 90 -12.73 -7.63 16.88
C LYS A 90 -11.97 -6.49 17.57
N ASN A 91 -10.83 -6.10 17.01
CA ASN A 91 -9.97 -5.04 17.53
C ASN A 91 -10.38 -3.65 17.01
N VAL A 92 -11.29 -3.56 16.04
CA VAL A 92 -11.84 -2.30 15.54
C VAL A 92 -12.73 -1.66 16.62
N LYS A 93 -12.25 -0.54 17.18
CA LYS A 93 -12.96 0.27 18.18
C LYS A 93 -13.87 1.29 17.49
N GLY A 94 -15.13 1.38 17.92
CA GLY A 94 -16.13 2.31 17.39
C GLY A 94 -17.48 1.66 17.15
N ASP A 95 -18.50 2.51 16.95
CA ASP A 95 -19.89 2.13 16.69
C ASP A 95 -20.09 1.72 15.22
N PHE A 96 -19.38 0.68 14.79
CA PHE A 96 -19.50 0.10 13.45
C PHE A 96 -20.29 -1.21 13.49
N SER A 97 -21.05 -1.47 12.43
CA SER A 97 -21.72 -2.74 12.22
C SER A 97 -20.72 -3.88 11.99
N GLN A 98 -21.19 -5.13 12.17
CA GLN A 98 -20.36 -6.33 11.96
C GLN A 98 -19.76 -6.38 10.54
N ALA A 99 -20.54 -5.98 9.53
CA ALA A 99 -20.12 -5.97 8.14
C ALA A 99 -19.05 -4.90 7.87
N GLU A 100 -19.21 -3.71 8.43
CA GLU A 100 -18.21 -2.63 8.32
C GLU A 100 -16.90 -3.05 8.97
N LYS A 101 -16.93 -3.64 10.17
CA LYS A 101 -15.71 -4.13 10.84
C LYS A 101 -14.94 -5.16 9.99
N LEU A 102 -15.66 -6.06 9.31
CA LEU A 102 -15.05 -7.03 8.40
C LEU A 102 -14.44 -6.35 7.17
N LEU A 103 -15.13 -5.35 6.61
CA LEU A 103 -14.61 -4.57 5.48
C LEU A 103 -13.35 -3.79 5.87
N LEU A 104 -13.35 -3.12 7.03
CA LEU A 104 -12.18 -2.44 7.58
C LEU A 104 -11.01 -3.40 7.82
N ALA A 105 -11.33 -4.62 8.26
CA ALA A 105 -10.33 -5.66 8.42
C ALA A 105 -9.73 -6.14 7.10
N GLN A 106 -10.55 -6.25 6.07
CA GLN A 106 -10.10 -6.61 4.73
C GLN A 106 -9.28 -5.50 4.07
N THR A 107 -9.56 -4.23 4.36
CA THR A 107 -8.77 -3.08 3.85
C THR A 107 -7.50 -2.82 4.66
N GLY A 108 -7.26 -3.57 5.75
CA GLY A 108 -6.11 -3.38 6.63
C GLY A 108 -6.21 -2.14 7.54
N ALA A 109 -7.37 -1.46 7.59
CA ALA A 109 -7.57 -0.22 8.34
C ALA A 109 -7.85 -0.43 9.85
N VAL A 110 -7.55 -1.61 10.38
CA VAL A 110 -7.87 -2.03 11.76
C VAL A 110 -7.02 -1.30 12.81
N ASN A 111 -5.78 -0.98 12.46
CA ASN A 111 -4.80 -0.35 13.35
C ASN A 111 -4.62 1.15 13.02
N THR A 112 -5.72 1.84 12.71
CA THR A 112 -5.66 3.29 12.46
C THR A 112 -5.56 4.02 13.79
N ASP A 113 -4.55 4.89 13.96
CA ASP A 113 -4.41 5.70 15.16
C ASP A 113 -5.57 6.73 15.24
N PRO A 114 -6.35 6.75 16.34
CA PRO A 114 -7.48 7.66 16.50
C PRO A 114 -7.07 9.15 16.57
N SER A 115 -5.80 9.43 16.86
CA SER A 115 -5.25 10.78 16.97
C SER A 115 -4.71 11.36 15.65
N ILE A 116 -4.69 10.59 14.55
CA ILE A 116 -4.19 11.06 13.24
C ILE A 116 -4.86 12.36 12.78
N ARG A 117 -6.16 12.55 13.07
CA ARG A 117 -6.85 13.80 12.71
C ARG A 117 -6.28 15.01 13.46
N GLN A 118 -5.82 14.82 14.69
CA GLN A 118 -5.21 15.87 15.50
C GLN A 118 -3.79 16.14 15.02
N GLU A 119 -3.03 15.09 14.69
CA GLU A 119 -1.68 15.20 14.13
C GLU A 119 -1.69 15.93 12.78
N VAL A 120 -2.55 15.53 11.85
CA VAL A 120 -2.72 16.21 10.55
C VAL A 120 -3.16 17.67 10.74
N ALA A 121 -4.03 17.94 11.72
CA ALA A 121 -4.44 19.31 12.02
C ALA A 121 -3.30 20.15 12.64
N SER A 122 -2.43 19.56 13.46
CA SER A 122 -1.25 20.25 13.98
C SER A 122 -0.22 20.50 12.88
N ASP A 123 -0.01 19.54 11.99
CA ASP A 123 0.89 19.67 10.85
C ASP A 123 0.41 20.77 9.90
N GLY A 124 -0.89 20.78 9.58
CA GLY A 124 -1.49 21.84 8.75
C GLY A 124 -1.30 23.23 9.35
N ARG A 125 -1.47 23.38 10.67
CA ARG A 125 -1.20 24.66 11.37
C ARG A 125 0.28 25.03 11.36
N ALA A 126 1.18 24.05 11.48
CA ALA A 126 2.62 24.29 11.39
C ALA A 126 3.03 24.79 10.00
N MET A 127 2.39 24.28 8.95
CA MET A 127 2.57 24.78 7.57
C MET A 127 1.97 26.17 7.35
N GLU A 128 0.85 26.49 8.02
CA GLU A 128 0.23 27.82 7.96
C GLU A 128 1.03 28.88 8.74
N ALA A 129 1.68 28.49 9.84
CA ALA A 129 2.54 29.37 10.62
C ALA A 129 3.91 29.63 9.97
N ALA A 130 4.29 28.84 8.95
CA ALA A 130 5.49 29.08 8.17
C ALA A 130 5.31 30.32 7.30
N ASP A 131 6.23 31.28 7.43
CA ASP A 131 6.17 32.54 6.69
C ASP A 131 6.54 32.32 5.21
N ASP A 132 5.60 32.55 4.31
CA ASP A 132 5.89 32.52 2.87
C ASP A 132 6.88 33.64 2.50
N SER A 133 7.80 33.32 1.57
CA SER A 133 8.75 34.30 1.05
C SER A 133 8.03 35.48 0.38
N PHE A 134 8.68 36.65 0.35
CA PHE A 134 8.11 37.85 -0.26
C PHE A 134 7.69 37.64 -1.73
N THR A 135 8.51 36.92 -2.51
CA THR A 135 8.22 36.61 -3.92
C THR A 135 6.97 35.74 -4.07
N GLU A 136 6.75 34.80 -3.15
CA GLU A 136 5.56 33.93 -3.14
C GLU A 136 4.28 34.70 -2.83
N LYS A 137 4.35 35.61 -1.83
CA LYS A 137 3.24 36.52 -1.50
C LYS A 137 2.87 37.43 -2.68
N LEU A 138 3.85 37.81 -3.49
CA LEU A 138 3.64 38.61 -4.70
C LEU A 138 3.04 37.76 -5.84
N LEU A 139 3.50 36.52 -6.02
CA LEU A 139 3.03 35.62 -7.07
C LEU A 139 1.60 35.09 -6.82
N PHE A 140 1.26 34.78 -5.55
CA PHE A 140 -0.01 34.15 -5.16
C PHE A 140 -0.92 35.07 -4.32
N TRP A 141 -0.88 36.38 -4.59
CA TRP A 141 -1.60 37.41 -3.83
C TRP A 141 -3.14 37.27 -3.81
N LYS A 142 -3.75 36.56 -4.77
CA LYS A 142 -5.22 36.55 -4.96
C LYS A 142 -5.92 35.36 -4.28
N SER A 143 -5.23 34.27 -3.97
CA SER A 143 -5.80 33.14 -3.21
C SER A 143 -4.80 32.01 -3.03
N LYS A 144 -4.43 31.71 -1.78
CA LYS A 144 -3.77 30.44 -1.42
C LYS A 144 -4.84 29.50 -0.85
N LYS A 145 -5.00 28.31 -1.44
CA LYS A 145 -5.80 27.25 -0.83
C LYS A 145 -4.99 26.74 0.37
N ILE A 146 -5.48 26.96 1.59
CA ILE A 146 -4.76 26.53 2.80
C ILE A 146 -4.78 24.99 2.83
N PRO A 147 -3.61 24.32 2.84
CA PRO A 147 -3.54 22.87 2.94
C PRO A 147 -4.18 22.41 4.25
N GLY A 148 -5.06 21.40 4.18
CA GLY A 148 -5.77 20.88 5.36
C GLY A 148 -7.14 21.52 5.63
N THR A 149 -7.60 22.48 4.81
CA THR A 149 -8.99 22.94 4.88
C THR A 149 -9.93 21.80 4.48
N PRO A 150 -10.91 21.40 5.32
CA PRO A 150 -11.88 20.36 4.94
C PRO A 150 -12.62 20.77 3.67
N VAL A 151 -12.51 19.95 2.63
CA VAL A 151 -13.26 20.14 1.39
C VAL A 151 -14.70 19.73 1.66
N ASP A 152 -15.65 20.61 1.33
CA ASP A 152 -17.07 20.27 1.37
C ASP A 152 -17.36 19.21 0.29
N ALA A 153 -17.67 18.00 0.74
CA ALA A 153 -17.92 16.86 -0.13
C ALA A 153 -19.10 17.09 -1.09
N GLU A 154 -20.14 17.79 -0.62
CA GLU A 154 -21.37 18.02 -1.40
C GLU A 154 -21.15 19.07 -2.49
N ALA A 155 -20.42 20.14 -2.16
CA ALA A 155 -20.05 21.17 -3.13
C ALA A 155 -19.08 20.60 -4.19
N GLU A 156 -18.14 19.76 -3.78
CA GLU A 156 -17.17 19.13 -4.68
C GLU A 156 -17.83 18.09 -5.59
N ASP A 157 -18.76 17.28 -5.10
CA ASP A 157 -19.49 16.33 -5.94
C ASP A 157 -20.35 17.04 -7.01
N LYS A 158 -20.95 18.19 -6.65
CA LYS A 158 -21.67 19.04 -7.63
C LYS A 158 -20.74 19.60 -8.70
N ARG A 159 -19.52 20.00 -8.33
CA ARG A 159 -18.50 20.45 -9.29
C ARG A 159 -18.11 19.32 -10.23
N LEU A 160 -17.77 18.15 -9.68
CA LEU A 160 -17.34 16.97 -10.43
C LEU A 160 -18.45 16.42 -11.34
N SER A 161 -19.71 16.46 -10.91
CA SER A 161 -20.84 16.03 -11.73
C SER A 161 -21.14 17.00 -12.87
N ALA A 162 -20.99 18.31 -12.64
CA ALA A 162 -21.10 19.31 -13.70
C ALA A 162 -19.99 19.17 -14.76
N GLU A 163 -18.75 18.87 -14.34
CA GLU A 163 -17.60 18.65 -15.24
C GLU A 163 -17.76 17.35 -16.06
N ARG A 164 -18.16 16.26 -15.40
CA ARG A 164 -18.49 15.00 -16.11
C ARG A 164 -19.63 15.19 -17.11
N ALA A 165 -20.64 16.01 -16.77
CA ALA A 165 -21.75 16.33 -17.66
C ALA A 165 -21.31 17.23 -18.85
N ALA A 166 -20.29 18.06 -18.64
CA ALA A 166 -19.67 18.88 -19.69
C ALA A 166 -18.73 18.07 -20.61
N GLY A 167 -18.47 16.79 -20.31
CA GLY A 167 -17.64 15.90 -21.12
C GLY A 167 -16.13 16.04 -20.91
N ASP A 168 -15.70 16.82 -19.91
CA ASP A 168 -14.30 17.02 -19.57
C ASP A 168 -13.90 16.01 -18.47
N ILE A 169 -13.70 14.76 -18.89
CA ILE A 169 -13.42 13.64 -17.98
C ILE A 169 -11.92 13.38 -17.74
N ASP A 170 -11.04 14.08 -18.46
CA ASP A 170 -9.60 13.77 -18.54
C ASP A 170 -8.68 14.96 -18.22
N ALA A 171 -9.18 16.08 -17.70
CA ALA A 171 -8.32 17.19 -17.31
C ALA A 171 -7.37 16.78 -16.14
N PRO A 172 -6.04 16.74 -16.35
CA PRO A 172 -5.11 16.50 -15.26
C PRO A 172 -5.15 17.71 -14.33
N HIS A 173 -5.67 17.53 -13.13
CA HIS A 173 -5.61 18.60 -12.14
C HIS A 173 -4.16 18.75 -11.64
N ASP A 174 -3.65 19.98 -11.76
CA ASP A 174 -2.38 20.50 -11.25
C ASP A 174 -1.07 20.10 -11.97
N SER A 175 -1.11 19.91 -13.29
CA SER A 175 0.09 20.10 -14.12
C SER A 175 -0.10 21.32 -15.02
N ALA A 176 0.74 22.33 -14.84
CA ALA A 176 0.77 23.52 -15.69
C ALA A 176 1.11 23.11 -17.14
N THR A 177 0.08 22.85 -17.93
CA THR A 177 0.23 22.61 -19.37
C THR A 177 0.37 23.97 -20.04
N ILE A 178 1.57 24.29 -20.53
CA ILE A 178 1.77 25.47 -21.39
C ILE A 178 1.08 25.19 -22.72
N GLN A 179 -0.15 25.67 -22.87
CA GLN A 179 -0.82 25.73 -24.18
C GLN A 179 -0.36 26.99 -24.90
N ARG A 180 0.22 26.82 -26.10
CA ARG A 180 0.55 27.91 -27.01
C ARG A 180 -0.77 28.35 -27.67
N SER A 181 -1.20 29.56 -27.36
CA SER A 181 -2.48 30.14 -27.77
C SER A 181 -2.50 30.46 -29.26
N ASP A 182 -3.27 29.69 -30.03
CA ASP A 182 -3.86 30.10 -31.30
C ASP A 182 -5.34 29.69 -31.22
N ASP A 183 -6.15 30.34 -30.39
CA ASP A 183 -7.61 30.39 -30.52
C ASP A 183 -8.21 31.32 -29.45
N ASP A 184 -9.02 32.26 -29.93
CA ASP A 184 -9.75 33.23 -29.14
C ASP A 184 -10.88 32.52 -28.37
N ASN A 185 -11.03 32.83 -27.07
CA ASN A 185 -12.17 32.50 -26.21
C ASN A 185 -12.00 31.32 -25.22
N ALA A 186 -11.11 31.48 -24.24
CA ALA A 186 -11.28 30.88 -22.92
C ALA A 186 -10.71 31.82 -21.85
N LYS A 187 -11.59 32.53 -21.14
CA LYS A 187 -11.22 33.37 -20.00
C LYS A 187 -11.00 32.49 -18.76
N SER A 188 -9.78 32.03 -18.54
CA SER A 188 -9.29 31.72 -17.20
C SER A 188 -8.52 32.94 -16.68
N GLU A 189 -9.21 33.79 -15.92
CA GLU A 189 -8.66 35.07 -15.42
C GLU A 189 -7.70 34.83 -14.23
N HIS A 190 -6.53 34.28 -14.51
CA HIS A 190 -5.37 34.34 -13.61
C HIS A 190 -4.51 35.55 -13.94
N HIS A 191 -5.04 36.75 -13.73
CA HIS A 191 -4.28 37.98 -13.86
C HIS A 191 -3.36 38.19 -12.65
N GLY A 192 -2.05 38.06 -12.89
CA GLY A 192 -1.03 38.58 -11.99
C GLY A 192 -0.92 40.10 -12.11
N TRP A 193 -0.43 40.78 -11.07
CA TRP A 193 -0.25 42.24 -11.09
C TRP A 193 0.65 42.76 -12.23
N LEU A 194 1.51 41.91 -12.78
CA LEU A 194 2.43 42.24 -13.88
C LEU A 194 1.82 42.07 -15.28
N ASP A 195 0.61 41.51 -15.38
CA ASP A 195 -0.05 41.18 -16.66
C ASP A 195 -0.58 42.39 -17.44
N GLY A 196 -0.28 43.61 -16.94
CA GLY A 196 -0.61 44.89 -17.58
C GLY A 196 0.55 45.89 -17.63
N ILE A 197 1.78 45.46 -17.36
CA ILE A 197 2.97 46.34 -17.35
C ILE A 197 3.90 46.11 -18.56
N PHE A 198 3.68 45.05 -19.34
CA PHE A 198 4.37 44.80 -20.62
C PHE A 198 3.38 44.47 -21.73
#